data_AF-K1S655-F1
#
_entry.id   AF-K1S655-F1
#
_cell.length_a   1.000
_cell.length_b   1.000
_cell.length_c   1.000
_cell.angle_alpha   90.00
_cell.angle_beta   90.00
_cell.angle_gamma   90.00
#
_symmetry.space_group_name_H-M   'P 1'
#
loop_
_entity.id
_entity.type
_entity.pdbx_description
1 polymer ?
#
loop_
_entity_poly.entity_id
_entity_poly.type
_entity_poly.pdbx_seq_one_letter_code
_entity_poly.pdbx_strand_id
1 'polypeptide(L)'
;MRLTINGERADASIKRFIEPHAWNSAKGKANEKCRGGKDLNLYLDAISANILQIQRDLELDKKEVSAQIILNRYLGKEQSDRHTLMEVFHAHNKKCRALIGINFAPD
;
A
#
# COMPACT_ATOMS: atom_id res chain seq x y z
N MET A 1 -10.09 3.86 3.24
CA MET A 1 -9.39 2.62 3.61
C MET A 1 -9.67 2.35 5.07
N ARG A 2 -10.06 1.12 5.39
CA ARG A 2 -10.33 0.67 6.75
C ARG A 2 -9.46 -0.54 7.05
N LEU A 3 -8.83 -0.53 8.21
CA LEU A 3 -8.04 -1.62 8.77
C LEU A 3 -8.76 -2.18 9.98
N THR A 4 -8.73 -3.49 10.16
CA THR A 4 -9.29 -4.16 11.34
C THR A 4 -8.36 -5.28 11.77
N ILE A 5 -7.81 -5.19 12.97
CA ILE A 5 -6.85 -6.15 13.53
C ILE A 5 -7.22 -6.37 14.99
N ASN A 6 -7.39 -7.62 15.39
CA ASN A 6 -7.72 -8.01 16.77
C ASN A 6 -8.94 -7.26 17.36
N GLY A 7 -9.93 -6.92 16.53
CA GLY A 7 -11.11 -6.16 16.94
C GLY A 7 -10.94 -4.64 16.96
N GLU A 8 -9.72 -4.13 16.88
CA GLU A 8 -9.42 -2.70 16.74
C GLU A 8 -9.56 -2.24 15.29
N ARG A 9 -10.06 -1.02 15.09
CA ARG A 9 -10.28 -0.43 13.77
C ARG A 9 -9.53 0.89 13.62
N ALA A 10 -8.97 1.10 12.44
CA ALA A 10 -8.34 2.37 12.06
C ALA A 10 -8.67 2.72 10.59
N ASP A 11 -8.93 4.00 10.31
CA ASP A 11 -9.42 4.46 9.02
C ASP A 11 -8.57 5.61 8.47
N ALA A 12 -8.39 5.64 7.14
CA ALA A 12 -7.78 6.76 6.44
C ALA A 12 -8.35 6.98 5.03
N SER A 13 -8.34 8.24 4.59
CA SER A 13 -8.61 8.59 3.20
C SER A 13 -7.37 8.33 2.33
N ILE A 14 -7.57 7.66 1.19
CA ILE A 14 -6.52 7.39 0.21
C ILE A 14 -6.35 8.53 -0.81
N LYS A 15 -7.14 9.61 -0.67
CA LYS A 15 -7.12 10.81 -1.53
C LYS A 15 -7.19 10.52 -3.04
N ARG A 16 -7.90 9.44 -3.42
CA ARG A 16 -8.23 9.09 -4.80
C ARG A 16 -9.74 9.07 -4.96
N PHE A 17 -10.21 9.52 -6.12
CA PHE A 17 -11.61 9.57 -6.47
C PHE A 17 -11.89 8.61 -7.63
N ILE A 18 -13.07 8.00 -7.59
CA ILE A 18 -13.68 7.30 -8.71
C ILE A 18 -15.18 7.51 -8.66
N GLU A 19 -15.82 7.53 -9.83
CA GLU A 19 -17.26 7.67 -9.94
C GLU A 19 -17.97 6.53 -9.20
N PRO A 20 -19.05 6.80 -8.45
CA PRO A 20 -19.74 5.78 -7.66
C PRO A 20 -20.20 4.56 -8.47
N HIS A 21 -20.65 4.74 -9.70
CA HIS A 21 -21.08 3.63 -10.57
C HIS A 21 -19.93 2.74 -11.04
N ALA A 22 -18.70 3.27 -10.99
CA ALA A 22 -17.48 2.54 -11.34
C ALA A 22 -16.85 1.87 -10.11
N TRP A 23 -17.43 2.01 -8.92
CA TRP A 23 -16.97 1.36 -7.70
C TRP A 23 -17.78 0.09 -7.37
N ASN A 24 -17.09 -0.99 -7.04
CA ASN A 24 -17.70 -2.21 -6.52
C ASN A 24 -17.42 -2.31 -5.02
N SER A 25 -18.41 -1.93 -4.20
CA SER A 25 -18.30 -1.94 -2.74
C SER A 25 -18.06 -3.33 -2.14
N ALA A 26 -18.62 -4.39 -2.75
CA ALA A 26 -18.42 -5.76 -2.28
C ALA A 26 -16.97 -6.24 -2.49
N LYS A 27 -16.36 -5.83 -3.61
CA LYS A 27 -14.95 -6.15 -3.91
C LYS A 27 -13.96 -5.16 -3.31
N GLY A 28 -14.42 -3.98 -2.88
CA GLY A 28 -13.55 -2.88 -2.48
C GLY A 28 -12.62 -2.42 -3.61
N LYS A 29 -13.07 -2.54 -4.87
CA LYS A 29 -12.29 -2.28 -6.08
C LYS A 29 -13.11 -1.51 -7.11
N ALA A 30 -12.43 -0.80 -7.98
CA ALA A 30 -13.00 -0.21 -9.17
C ALA A 30 -13.36 -1.26 -10.22
N ASN A 31 -14.36 -0.97 -11.05
CA ASN A 31 -14.62 -1.68 -12.29
C ASN A 31 -13.47 -1.42 -13.27
N GLU A 32 -12.74 -2.47 -13.64
CA GLU A 32 -11.56 -2.39 -14.51
C GLU A 32 -11.89 -1.91 -15.93
N LYS A 33 -13.15 -2.05 -16.37
CA LYS A 33 -13.60 -1.57 -17.67
C LYS A 33 -13.81 -0.05 -17.71
N CYS A 34 -13.87 0.61 -16.55
CA CYS A 34 -14.01 2.06 -16.47
C CYS A 34 -12.65 2.76 -16.59
N ARG A 35 -12.65 3.97 -17.13
CA ARG A 35 -11.44 4.79 -17.28
C ARG A 35 -10.73 4.96 -15.93
N GLY A 36 -9.46 4.57 -15.85
CA GLY A 36 -8.67 4.66 -14.62
C GLY A 36 -9.00 3.61 -13.54
N GLY A 37 -9.95 2.69 -13.79
CA GLY A 37 -10.32 1.65 -12.83
C GLY A 37 -9.19 0.66 -12.57
N LYS A 38 -8.50 0.22 -13.63
CA LYS A 38 -7.33 -0.66 -13.51
C LYS A 38 -6.20 -0.01 -12.71
N ASP A 39 -5.90 1.25 -12.98
CA ASP A 39 -4.84 1.99 -12.28
C ASP A 39 -5.17 2.20 -10.80
N LEU A 40 -6.44 2.51 -10.48
CA LEU A 40 -6.90 2.60 -9.10
C LEU A 40 -6.78 1.25 -8.39
N ASN A 41 -7.14 0.15 -9.05
CA ASN A 41 -7.00 -1.18 -8.46
C ASN A 41 -5.54 -1.54 -8.19
N LEU A 42 -4.63 -1.27 -9.13
CA LEU A 42 -3.18 -1.46 -8.91
C LEU A 42 -2.67 -0.64 -7.73
N TYR A 43 -3.14 0.60 -7.59
CA TYR A 43 -2.80 1.46 -6.45
C TYR A 43 -3.33 0.88 -5.12
N LEU A 44 -4.58 0.42 -5.09
CA LEU A 44 -5.16 -0.24 -3.91
C LEU A 44 -4.38 -1.51 -3.53
N ASP A 45 -3.99 -2.32 -4.52
CA ASP A 45 -3.21 -3.53 -4.30
C ASP A 45 -1.82 -3.21 -3.72
N ALA A 46 -1.17 -2.13 -4.20
CA ALA A 46 0.09 -1.65 -3.63
C ALA A 46 -0.06 -1.19 -2.18
N ILE A 47 -1.17 -0.53 -1.83
CA ILE A 47 -1.48 -0.15 -0.44
C ILE A 47 -1.61 -1.39 0.44
N SER A 48 -2.39 -2.38 0.01
CA SER A 48 -2.57 -3.64 0.74
C SER A 48 -1.25 -4.39 0.94
N ALA A 49 -0.39 -4.42 -0.07
CA ALA A 49 0.94 -5.02 0.03
C ALA A 49 1.82 -4.31 1.07
N ASN A 50 1.85 -2.97 1.06
CA ASN A 50 2.62 -2.19 2.03
C ASN A 50 2.15 -2.41 3.47
N ILE A 51 0.84 -2.46 3.69
CA ILE A 51 0.25 -2.70 5.01
C ILE A 51 0.61 -4.10 5.53
N LEU A 52 0.51 -5.11 4.66
CA LEU A 52 0.90 -6.48 5.01
C LEU A 52 2.39 -6.57 5.34
N GLN A 53 3.24 -5.86 4.60
CA GLN A 53 4.66 -5.78 4.90
C GLN A 53 4.92 -5.15 6.27
N ILE A 54 4.31 -4.01 6.56
CA ILE A 54 4.44 -3.33 7.86
C ILE A 54 4.01 -4.26 9.02
N GLN A 55 2.90 -4.97 8.85
CA GLN A 55 2.43 -5.93 9.86
C GLN A 55 3.47 -7.03 10.10
N ARG A 56 3.99 -7.65 9.03
CA ARG A 56 5.02 -8.69 9.14
C ARG A 56 6.30 -8.19 9.81
N ASP A 57 6.72 -6.97 9.49
CA ASP A 57 7.92 -6.37 10.10
C ASP A 57 7.70 -6.18 11.62
N LEU A 58 6.52 -5.75 12.05
CA LEU A 58 6.18 -5.64 13.48
C LEU A 58 6.15 -7.01 14.17
N GLU A 59 5.59 -8.03 13.52
CA GLU A 59 5.54 -9.41 14.03
C GLU A 59 6.94 -10.01 14.19
N LEU A 60 7.82 -9.83 13.19
CA LEU A 60 9.22 -10.30 13.22
C LEU A 60 10.04 -9.59 14.30
N ASP A 61 9.84 -8.28 14.46
CA ASP A 61 10.45 -7.48 15.51
C ASP A 61 9.87 -7.78 16.92
N LYS A 62 8.84 -8.65 17.02
CA LYS A 62 8.07 -8.92 18.24
C LYS A 62 7.51 -7.64 18.90
N LYS A 63 7.17 -6.65 18.07
CA LYS A 63 6.54 -5.40 18.49
C LYS A 63 5.02 -5.59 18.58
N GLU A 64 4.37 -4.69 19.30
CA GLU A 64 2.92 -4.66 19.37
C GLU A 64 2.31 -4.41 17.99
N VAL A 65 1.33 -5.24 17.63
CA VAL A 65 0.61 -5.15 16.36
C VAL A 65 -0.80 -4.63 16.64
N SER A 66 -1.09 -3.42 16.17
CA SER A 66 -2.43 -2.83 16.22
C SER A 66 -2.78 -2.14 14.90
N ALA A 67 -4.08 -1.97 14.66
CA ALA A 67 -4.58 -1.28 13.46
C ALA A 67 -4.05 0.16 13.39
N GLN A 68 -4.00 0.86 14.53
CA GLN A 68 -3.50 2.23 14.60
C GLN A 68 -1.98 2.33 14.37
N ILE A 69 -1.17 1.41 14.92
CA ILE A 69 0.29 1.40 14.74
C ILE A 69 0.63 1.19 13.26
N ILE A 70 0.02 0.19 12.62
CA ILE A 70 0.24 -0.10 11.21
C ILE A 70 -0.17 1.09 10.34
N LEU A 71 -1.32 1.69 10.63
CA LEU A 71 -1.78 2.87 9.89
C LEU A 71 -0.87 4.08 10.09
N ASN A 72 -0.38 4.32 11.30
CA ASN A 72 0.54 5.42 11.59
C ASN A 72 1.88 5.24 10.86
N ARG A 73 2.43 4.03 10.85
CA ARG A 73 3.65 3.72 10.09
C ARG A 73 3.43 3.89 8.59
N TYR A 74 2.32 3.39 8.05
CA TYR A 74 1.96 3.59 6.64
C TYR A 74 1.83 5.07 6.26
N LEU A 75 1.24 5.90 7.14
CA LEU A 75 1.08 7.34 6.93
C LEU A 75 2.36 8.15 7.23
N GLY A 76 3.47 7.52 7.61
CA GLY A 76 4.71 8.21 7.98
C GLY A 76 4.59 9.08 9.23
N LYS A 77 3.68 8.72 10.15
CA LYS A 77 3.45 9.43 11.42
C LYS A 77 4.29 8.88 12.58
N GLU A 78 5.16 7.91 12.33
CA GLU A 78 6.14 7.46 13.32
C GLU A 78 7.17 8.57 13.55
N GLN A 79 7.38 8.96 14.81
CA GLN A 79 8.06 10.20 15.18
C GLN A 79 9.60 10.22 15.01
N SER A 80 10.24 9.24 14.38
CA SER A 80 11.73 9.20 14.35
C SER A 80 12.38 9.57 13.02
N ASP A 81 11.85 9.15 11.85
CA ASP A 81 12.57 9.34 10.58
C ASP A 81 11.61 9.77 9.45
N ARG A 82 11.37 11.08 9.34
CA ARG A 82 10.60 11.65 8.23
C ARG A 82 11.37 11.54 6.92
N HIS A 83 11.12 10.50 6.15
CA HIS A 83 11.53 10.43 4.74
C HIS A 83 10.46 11.04 3.84
N THR A 84 10.89 11.94 2.94
CA THR A 84 9.96 12.65 2.04
C THR A 84 9.35 11.69 1.00
N LEU A 85 8.18 12.02 0.44
CA LEU A 85 7.52 11.23 -0.61
C LEU A 85 8.48 10.90 -1.77
N MET A 86 9.39 11.84 -2.08
CA MET A 86 10.44 11.67 -3.09
C MET A 86 11.43 10.55 -2.74
N GLU A 87 11.80 10.39 -1.47
CA GLU A 87 12.72 9.36 -1.01
C GLU A 87 12.10 7.95 -1.09
N VAL A 88 10.80 7.84 -0.81
CA VAL A 88 10.04 6.58 -0.98
C VAL A 88 9.96 6.19 -2.46
N PHE A 89 9.65 7.15 -3.34
CA PHE A 89 9.66 6.90 -4.79
C PHE A 89 11.06 6.59 -5.30
N HIS A 90 12.11 7.22 -4.75
CA HIS A 90 13.50 6.89 -5.09
C HIS A 90 13.89 5.47 -4.65
N ALA A 91 13.51 5.05 -3.45
CA ALA A 91 13.79 3.70 -2.93
C ALA A 91 13.07 2.63 -3.75
N HIS A 92 11.80 2.88 -4.11
CA HIS A 92 11.04 1.99 -4.98
C HIS A 92 11.62 1.94 -6.40
N ASN A 93 11.94 3.10 -6.99
CA ASN A 93 12.58 3.18 -8.31
C ASN A 93 13.96 2.50 -8.32
N LYS A 94 14.73 2.57 -7.22
CA LYS A 94 16.00 1.88 -7.08
C LYS A 94 15.81 0.36 -7.03
N LYS A 95 14.79 -0.13 -6.31
CA LYS A 95 14.42 -1.56 -6.29
C LYS A 95 13.91 -2.04 -7.66
N CYS A 96 13.08 -1.27 -8.34
CA CYS A 96 12.61 -1.59 -9.69
C CYS A 96 13.75 -1.57 -10.73
N ARG A 97 14.67 -0.60 -10.66
CA ARG A 97 15.86 -0.57 -11.54
C ARG A 97 16.82 -1.74 -11.27
N ALA A 98 16.95 -2.18 -10.03
CA ALA A 98 17.75 -3.36 -9.68
C ALA A 98 17.19 -4.68 -10.25
N LEU A 99 15.92 -4.69 -10.69
CA LEU A 99 15.25 -5.84 -11.32
C LEU A 99 15.21 -5.74 -12.86
N ILE A 100 15.62 -4.62 -13.45
CA ILE A 100 15.72 -4.45 -14.91
C ILE A 100 17.11 -4.93 -15.33
N GLY A 101 17.19 -6.16 -15.84
CA GLY A 101 18.44 -6.78 -16.32
C GLY A 101 18.51 -8.30 -16.14
N ILE A 102 17.53 -8.93 -15.47
CA ILE A 102 17.54 -10.38 -15.17
C ILE A 102 16.71 -11.20 -16.18
N ASN A 103 16.76 -10.83 -17.46
CA ASN A 103 16.36 -11.72 -18.55
C ASN A 103 17.53 -11.80 -19.52
N PHE A 104 18.49 -12.68 -19.21
CA PHE A 104 19.46 -13.17 -20.17
C PHE A 104 18.85 -14.46 -20.75
N ALA A 105 18.36 -14.41 -21.99
CA ALA A 105 18.06 -15.61 -22.76
C ALA A 105 19.32 -15.93 -23.58
N PRO A 106 20.04 -17.02 -23.31
CA PRO A 106 21.02 -17.56 -24.25
C PRO A 106 20.30 -18.46 -25.27
N ASP A 107 20.82 -18.46 -26.51
CA ASP A 107 20.35 -19.26 -27.65
C ASP A 107 20.29 -20.78 -27.39
#